data_AF-A0A379VIA8-F1
#
_entry.id   AF-A0A379VIA8-F1
#
_cell.length_a   1.000
_cell.length_b   1.000
_cell.length_c   1.000
_cell.angle_alpha   90.00
_cell.angle_beta   90.00
_cell.angle_gamma   90.00
#
_symmetry.space_group_name_H-M   'P 1'
#
loop_
_entity.id
_entity.type
_entity.pdbx_description
1 polymer ?
#
loop_
_entity_poly.entity_id
_entity_poly.type
_entity_poly.pdbx_seq_one_letter_code
_entity_poly.pdbx_strand_id
1 'polypeptide(L)'
;MRKTVAFGFVGTVLDYAGRGSQRWEKWRPTLCLCQQETLVVHRLELLYDARSRSLFEGLKKDIASVSPETEVVGVEIAIRNPWDFEEVYACLHDFARSHTFHPEDEDYLIHITTGTHVAQICWFLLAEARYLPARLAQTSPPRKKR
;
A
#
# COMPACT_ATOMS: atom_id res chain seq x y z
N MET A 1 21.26 -8.30 4.33
CA MET A 1 19.89 -8.13 4.85
C MET A 1 18.94 -8.22 3.68
N ARG A 2 17.79 -8.87 3.84
CA ARG A 2 16.75 -8.94 2.80
C ARG A 2 16.13 -7.57 2.59
N LYS A 3 15.68 -7.29 1.36
CA LYS A 3 15.00 -6.02 1.03
C LYS A 3 13.53 -6.13 1.40
N THR A 4 13.03 -5.17 2.18
CA THR A 4 11.59 -5.10 2.48
C THR A 4 10.82 -4.57 1.27
N VAL A 5 9.83 -5.33 0.82
CA VAL A 5 8.90 -4.92 -0.24
C VAL A 5 7.49 -4.87 0.33
N ALA A 6 6.82 -3.74 0.18
CA ALA A 6 5.45 -3.55 0.64
C ALA A 6 4.48 -3.39 -0.53
N PHE A 7 3.30 -3.98 -0.40
CA PHE A 7 2.17 -3.82 -1.31
C PHE A 7 1.04 -3.09 -0.60
N GLY A 8 0.24 -2.31 -1.32
CA GLY A 8 -0.95 -1.70 -0.74
C GLY A 8 -1.76 -0.94 -1.76
N PHE A 9 -2.92 -0.44 -1.35
CA PHE A 9 -3.71 0.46 -2.19
C PHE A 9 -3.32 1.91 -1.95
N VAL A 10 -3.41 2.74 -2.98
CA VAL A 10 -3.45 4.19 -2.78
C VAL A 10 -4.68 4.56 -1.94
N GLY A 11 -4.48 5.18 -0.78
CA GLY A 11 -5.57 5.62 0.08
C GLY A 11 -6.27 6.88 -0.44
N THR A 12 -7.30 6.71 -1.27
CA THR A 12 -8.05 7.84 -1.89
C THR A 12 -8.67 8.82 -0.89
N VAL A 13 -8.89 8.39 0.35
CA VAL A 13 -9.38 9.23 1.44
C VAL A 13 -8.23 9.68 2.35
N LEU A 14 -7.53 8.72 2.97
CA LEU A 14 -6.55 9.01 4.03
C LEU A 14 -5.22 9.55 3.49
N ASP A 15 -4.73 9.07 2.34
CA ASP A 15 -3.47 9.55 1.76
C ASP A 15 -3.65 10.82 0.92
N TYR A 16 -4.87 11.13 0.44
CA TYR A 16 -5.12 12.39 -0.26
C TYR A 16 -4.88 13.59 0.64
N ALA A 17 -5.40 13.58 1.87
CA ALA A 17 -5.20 14.59 2.90
C ALA A 17 -5.44 16.08 2.49
N GLY A 18 -5.91 16.37 1.28
CA GLY A 18 -6.12 17.72 0.76
C GLY A 18 -4.95 18.24 -0.09
N ARG A 19 -5.10 19.44 -0.66
CA ARG A 19 -4.08 20.09 -1.49
C ARG A 19 -3.16 20.98 -0.64
N GLY A 20 -1.93 21.18 -1.09
CA GLY A 20 -0.98 22.11 -0.46
C GLY A 20 -0.33 21.55 0.80
N SER A 21 0.33 22.42 1.58
CA SER A 21 1.13 22.03 2.75
C SER A 21 0.32 21.38 3.89
N GLN A 22 -0.97 21.69 4.00
CA GLN A 22 -1.85 21.16 5.05
C GLN A 22 -1.94 19.62 5.06
N ARG A 23 -1.62 18.95 3.94
CA ARG A 23 -1.61 17.48 3.87
C ARG A 23 -0.59 16.85 4.82
N TRP A 24 0.47 17.59 5.19
CA TRP A 24 1.50 17.13 6.13
C TRP A 24 1.02 17.11 7.59
N GLU A 25 -0.08 17.78 7.91
CA GLU A 25 -0.67 17.81 9.24
C GLU A 25 -1.66 16.67 9.48
N LYS A 26 -2.06 15.96 8.40
CA LYS A 26 -3.00 14.85 8.48
C LYS A 26 -2.28 13.51 8.50
N TRP A 27 -2.89 12.55 9.17
CA TRP A 27 -2.39 11.17 9.16
C TRP A 27 -2.59 10.54 7.78
N ARG A 28 -1.49 10.06 7.19
CA ARG A 28 -1.43 9.45 5.86
C ARG A 28 -0.80 8.06 5.97
N PRO A 29 -1.62 7.00 6.03
CA PRO A 29 -1.18 5.64 6.35
C PRO A 29 0.01 5.15 5.51
N THR A 30 -0.05 5.33 4.19
CA THR A 30 0.96 4.81 3.27
C THR A 30 2.28 5.55 3.43
N LEU A 31 2.21 6.87 3.62
CA LEU A 31 3.40 7.68 3.91
C LEU A 31 4.00 7.32 5.26
N CYS A 32 3.17 7.13 6.30
CA CYS A 32 3.63 6.74 7.64
C CYS A 32 4.30 5.37 7.67
N LEU A 33 3.93 4.44 6.78
CA LEU A 33 4.62 3.16 6.63
C LEU A 33 6.10 3.36 6.26
N CYS A 34 6.40 4.31 5.37
CA CYS A 34 7.76 4.65 4.95
C CYS A 34 8.52 5.53 5.95
N GLN A 35 7.86 6.03 7.01
CA GLN A 35 8.48 6.86 8.05
C GLN A 35 8.91 6.07 9.30
N GLN A 36 8.76 4.74 9.29
CA GLN A 36 9.05 3.93 10.46
C GLN A 36 10.57 3.83 10.71
N GLU A 37 11.02 4.29 11.89
CA GLU A 37 12.45 4.29 12.24
C GLU A 37 13.08 2.90 12.29
N THR A 38 12.28 1.87 12.57
CA THR A 38 12.74 0.48 12.74
C THR A 38 12.43 -0.40 11.53
N LEU A 39 11.83 0.15 10.47
CA LEU A 39 11.44 -0.57 9.27
C LEU A 39 11.72 0.27 8.02
N VAL A 40 12.77 -0.09 7.29
CA VAL A 40 13.06 0.50 5.98
C VAL A 40 12.33 -0.29 4.90
N VAL A 41 11.35 0.35 4.26
CA VAL A 41 10.70 -0.16 3.05
C VAL A 41 11.58 0.18 1.86
N HIS A 42 12.07 -0.82 1.13
CA HIS A 42 12.97 -0.61 0.00
C HIS A 42 12.20 -0.43 -1.32
N ARG A 43 11.09 -1.15 -1.47
CA ARG A 43 10.16 -1.00 -2.59
C ARG A 43 8.73 -0.98 -2.07
N LEU A 44 7.94 -0.02 -2.55
CA LEU A 44 6.52 0.11 -2.26
C LEU A 44 5.73 0.06 -3.56
N GLU A 45 4.95 -0.99 -3.74
CA GLU A 45 4.09 -1.20 -4.90
C GLU A 45 2.66 -0.80 -4.55
N LEU A 46 2.16 0.26 -5.20
CA LEU A 46 0.86 0.84 -4.90
C LEU A 46 -0.14 0.55 -6.01
N LEU A 47 -1.18 -0.19 -5.65
CA LEU A 47 -2.33 -0.47 -6.50
C LEU A 47 -3.24 0.76 -6.57
N TYR A 48 -3.62 1.17 -7.78
CA TYR A 48 -4.54 2.28 -7.98
C TYR A 48 -5.36 2.13 -9.28
N ASP A 49 -6.54 2.72 -9.30
CA ASP A 49 -7.32 2.91 -10.54
C ASP A 49 -6.83 4.13 -11.32
N ALA A 50 -6.96 4.12 -12.65
CA ALA A 50 -6.54 5.20 -13.54
C ALA A 50 -6.97 6.60 -13.06
N ARG A 51 -8.16 6.72 -12.44
CA ARG A 51 -8.68 8.00 -11.90
C ARG A 51 -7.86 8.54 -10.73
N SER A 52 -7.15 7.66 -10.03
CA SER A 52 -6.30 7.97 -8.87
C SER A 52 -4.83 8.20 -9.23
N ARG A 53 -4.46 8.17 -10.52
CA ARG A 53 -3.07 8.36 -10.98
C ARG A 53 -2.43 9.65 -10.46
N SER A 54 -3.16 10.77 -10.47
CA SER A 54 -2.64 12.05 -9.95
C SER A 54 -2.33 11.99 -8.44
N LEU A 55 -3.16 11.27 -7.67
CA LEU A 55 -2.91 11.02 -6.25
C LEU A 55 -1.68 10.13 -6.04
N PHE A 56 -1.55 9.06 -6.83
CA PHE A 56 -0.36 8.20 -6.79
C PHE A 56 0.92 9.01 -7.02
N GLU A 57 0.98 9.83 -8.08
CA GLU A 57 2.16 10.65 -8.39
C GLU A 57 2.48 11.66 -7.28
N GLY A 58 1.45 12.24 -6.65
CA GLY A 58 1.63 13.12 -5.48
C GLY A 58 2.19 12.37 -4.29
N LEU A 59 1.62 11.20 -3.96
CA LEU A 59 2.06 10.35 -2.86
C LEU A 59 3.50 9.86 -3.07
N LYS A 60 3.86 9.46 -4.29
CA LYS A 60 5.23 9.08 -4.67
C LYS A 60 6.24 10.19 -4.39
N LYS A 61 5.92 11.43 -4.76
CA LYS A 61 6.77 12.60 -4.49
C LYS A 61 6.90 12.88 -3.00
N ASP A 62 5.80 12.79 -2.26
CA ASP A 62 5.82 13.01 -0.81
C ASP A 62 6.63 11.93 -0.09
N ILE A 63 6.51 10.65 -0.48
CA ILE A 63 7.32 9.55 0.06
C ILE A 63 8.80 9.77 -0.21
N ALA A 64 9.18 10.16 -1.43
CA ALA A 64 10.59 10.41 -1.78
C ALA A 64 11.22 11.53 -0.93
N SER A 65 10.42 12.44 -0.36
CA SER A 65 10.93 13.49 0.53
C SER A 65 11.18 13.03 1.98
N VAL A 66 10.56 11.91 2.40
CA VAL A 66 10.68 11.37 3.78
C VAL A 66 11.45 10.05 3.86
N SER A 67 11.49 9.29 2.77
CA SER A 67 12.30 8.09 2.59
C SER A 67 12.83 8.06 1.16
N PRO A 68 13.93 8.80 0.89
CA PRO A 68 14.55 8.89 -0.44
C PRO A 68 15.02 7.54 -1.00
N GLU A 69 15.28 6.56 -0.12
CA GLU A 69 15.69 5.20 -0.45
C GLU A 69 14.53 4.28 -0.86
N THR A 70 13.27 4.66 -0.59
CA THR A 70 12.10 3.87 -1.00
C THR A 70 11.84 4.05 -2.50
N GLU A 71 11.92 2.97 -3.26
CA GLU A 71 11.41 2.93 -4.63
C GLU A 71 9.88 2.77 -4.62
N VAL A 72 9.15 3.76 -5.15
CA VAL A 72 7.68 3.68 -5.26
C VAL A 72 7.27 3.34 -6.70
N VAL A 73 6.61 2.19 -6.86
CA VAL A 73 6.13 1.65 -8.13
C VAL A 73 4.60 1.67 -8.15
N GLY A 74 4.05 2.05 -9.30
CA GLY A 74 2.62 2.11 -9.53
C GLY A 74 2.10 0.87 -10.22
N VAL A 75 1.05 0.27 -9.67
CA VAL A 75 0.36 -0.88 -10.28
C VAL A 75 -1.05 -0.41 -10.64
N GLU A 76 -1.25 -0.03 -11.90
CA GLU A 76 -2.59 0.35 -12.36
C GLU A 76 -3.46 -0.90 -12.49
N ILE A 77 -4.61 -0.89 -11.81
CA ILE A 77 -5.60 -1.95 -11.82
C ILE A 77 -6.97 -1.40 -12.22
N ALA A 78 -7.84 -2.28 -12.69
CA ALA A 78 -9.22 -1.92 -13.02
C ALA A 78 -10.19 -2.77 -12.18
N ILE A 79 -10.82 -2.15 -11.19
CA ILE A 79 -11.90 -2.75 -10.39
C ILE A 79 -13.14 -1.87 -10.58
N ARG A 80 -14.19 -2.41 -11.20
CA ARG A 80 -15.41 -1.63 -11.50
C ARG A 80 -16.22 -1.38 -10.23
N ASN A 81 -16.43 -2.41 -9.41
CA ASN A 81 -17.07 -2.31 -8.12
C ASN A 81 -16.08 -2.69 -7.00
N PRO A 82 -15.43 -1.72 -6.32
CA PRO A 82 -14.47 -2.01 -5.26
C PRO A 82 -15.10 -2.54 -3.96
N TRP A 83 -16.42 -2.76 -3.97
CA TRP A 83 -17.19 -3.38 -2.90
C TRP A 83 -17.72 -4.77 -3.28
N ASP A 84 -17.47 -5.22 -4.51
CA ASP A 84 -17.77 -6.59 -4.94
C ASP A 84 -16.62 -7.52 -4.55
N PHE A 85 -16.92 -8.56 -3.76
CA PHE A 85 -15.90 -9.48 -3.27
C PHE A 85 -15.26 -10.31 -4.37
N GLU A 86 -16.03 -10.78 -5.35
CA GLU A 86 -15.54 -11.62 -6.42
C GLU A 86 -14.59 -10.83 -7.33
N GLU A 87 -15.00 -9.62 -7.73
CA GLU A 87 -14.20 -8.75 -8.59
C GLU A 87 -12.89 -8.32 -7.91
N VAL A 88 -12.96 -7.90 -6.63
CA VAL A 88 -11.77 -7.50 -5.87
C VAL A 88 -10.85 -8.69 -5.63
N TYR A 89 -11.39 -9.84 -5.22
CA TYR A 89 -10.59 -11.04 -4.98
C TYR A 89 -9.90 -11.52 -6.26
N ALA A 90 -10.62 -11.60 -7.38
CA ALA A 90 -10.06 -12.02 -8.66
C ALA A 90 -8.92 -11.08 -9.10
N CYS A 91 -9.13 -9.77 -9.01
CA CYS A 91 -8.11 -8.78 -9.37
C CYS A 91 -6.83 -8.92 -8.51
N LEU A 92 -6.98 -9.06 -7.19
CA LEU A 92 -5.83 -9.20 -6.29
C LEU A 92 -5.15 -10.57 -6.41
N HIS A 93 -5.92 -11.62 -6.69
CA HIS A 93 -5.39 -12.94 -6.96
C HIS A 93 -4.57 -12.96 -8.27
N ASP A 94 -5.07 -12.32 -9.32
CA ASP A 94 -4.34 -12.17 -10.59
C ASP A 94 -3.07 -11.35 -10.42
N PHE A 95 -3.11 -10.29 -9.60
CA PHE A 95 -1.91 -9.55 -9.20
C PHE A 95 -0.91 -10.48 -8.50
N ALA A 96 -1.33 -11.22 -7.48
CA ALA A 96 -0.44 -12.13 -6.74
C ALA A 96 0.17 -13.21 -7.64
N ARG A 97 -0.59 -13.74 -8.61
CA ARG A 97 -0.10 -14.76 -9.55
C ARG A 97 0.84 -14.24 -10.63
N SER A 98 0.69 -12.98 -11.03
CA SER A 98 1.55 -12.35 -12.02
C SER A 98 2.82 -11.76 -11.42
N HIS A 99 2.82 -11.49 -10.11
CA HIS A 99 3.98 -11.01 -9.38
C HIS A 99 5.03 -12.12 -9.20
N THR A 100 6.29 -11.78 -9.44
CA THR A 100 7.42 -12.70 -9.22
C THR A 100 8.04 -12.42 -7.85
N PHE A 101 7.85 -13.35 -6.92
CA PHE A 101 8.40 -13.25 -5.58
C PHE A 101 9.79 -13.90 -5.47
N HIS A 102 10.67 -13.24 -4.72
CA HIS A 102 12.04 -13.66 -4.39
C HIS A 102 12.19 -13.80 -2.86
N PRO A 103 11.52 -14.76 -2.21
CA PRO A 103 11.46 -14.86 -0.74
C PRO A 103 12.81 -15.14 -0.06
N GLU A 104 13.83 -15.52 -0.82
CA GLU A 104 15.21 -15.66 -0.31
C GLU A 104 15.93 -14.32 -0.17
N ASP A 105 15.55 -13.32 -0.97
CA ASP A 105 16.20 -12.01 -1.08
C ASP A 105 15.33 -10.86 -0.57
N GLU A 106 14.01 -11.03 -0.54
CA GLU A 106 13.01 -10.02 -0.22
C GLU A 106 12.07 -10.47 0.91
N ASP A 107 11.74 -9.54 1.82
CA ASP A 107 10.73 -9.72 2.86
C ASP A 107 9.46 -8.93 2.48
N TYR A 108 8.32 -9.62 2.38
CA TYR A 108 7.10 -9.00 1.86
C TYR A 108 6.11 -8.58 2.95
N LEU A 109 5.53 -7.40 2.77
CA LEU A 109 4.46 -6.85 3.59
C LEU A 109 3.25 -6.48 2.73
N ILE A 110 2.05 -6.74 3.23
CA ILE A 110 0.79 -6.21 2.65
C ILE A 110 0.24 -5.17 3.61
N HIS A 111 0.27 -3.91 3.20
CA HIS A 111 -0.30 -2.80 3.94
C HIS A 111 -1.82 -2.76 3.74
N ILE A 112 -2.53 -3.08 4.82
CA ILE A 112 -4.00 -3.23 4.81
C ILE A 112 -4.73 -2.03 5.42
N THR A 113 -4.06 -0.90 5.66
CA THR A 113 -4.75 0.28 6.22
C THR A 113 -5.54 1.06 5.17
N THR A 114 -5.12 1.00 3.91
CA THR A 114 -5.74 1.70 2.78
C THR A 114 -6.47 0.73 1.84
N GLY A 115 -7.30 1.28 0.96
CA GLY A 115 -8.26 0.50 0.17
C GLY A 115 -9.62 0.37 0.86
N THR A 116 -10.57 -0.29 0.19
CA THR A 116 -11.88 -0.61 0.79
C THR A 116 -11.73 -1.71 1.83
N HIS A 117 -12.69 -1.83 2.76
CA HIS A 117 -12.70 -2.97 3.69
C HIS A 117 -12.77 -4.32 2.95
N VAL A 118 -13.43 -4.37 1.78
CA VAL A 118 -13.44 -5.56 0.92
C VAL A 118 -12.02 -5.90 0.46
N ALA A 119 -11.26 -4.92 -0.03
CA ALA A 119 -9.86 -5.11 -0.40
C ALA A 119 -8.98 -5.56 0.78
N GLN A 120 -9.20 -5.02 1.98
CA GLN A 120 -8.50 -5.44 3.19
C GLN A 120 -8.76 -6.92 3.52
N ILE A 121 -10.03 -7.35 3.45
CA ILE A 121 -10.42 -8.75 3.67
C ILE A 121 -9.84 -9.64 2.57
N CYS A 122 -9.91 -9.25 1.29
CA CYS A 122 -9.32 -10.02 0.20
C CYS A 122 -7.81 -10.18 0.36
N TRP A 123 -7.10 -9.13 0.76
CA TRP A 123 -5.67 -9.23 1.08
C TRP A 123 -5.38 -10.22 2.21
N PHE A 124 -6.15 -10.14 3.30
CA PHE A 124 -6.07 -11.10 4.40
C PHE A 124 -6.28 -12.53 3.89
N LEU A 125 -7.33 -12.78 3.11
CA LEU A 125 -7.64 -14.12 2.57
C LEU A 125 -6.52 -14.66 1.68
N LEU A 126 -5.94 -13.82 0.80
CA LEU A 126 -4.86 -14.23 -0.08
C LEU A 126 -3.55 -14.53 0.68
N ALA A 127 -3.26 -13.74 1.72
CA ALA A 127 -2.11 -13.97 2.59
C ALA A 127 -2.27 -15.29 3.39
N GLU A 128 -3.42 -15.51 4.01
CA GLU A 128 -3.71 -16.73 4.78
C GLU A 128 -3.73 -18.00 3.90
N ALA A 129 -4.25 -17.88 2.68
CA ALA A 129 -4.21 -18.96 1.68
C ALA A 129 -2.83 -19.14 1.03
N ARG A 130 -1.81 -18.35 1.43
CA ARG A 130 -0.42 -18.41 0.95
C ARG A 130 -0.25 -18.21 -0.56
N TYR A 131 -1.10 -17.39 -1.18
CA TYR A 131 -0.92 -16.98 -2.58
C TYR A 131 0.27 -16.03 -2.77
N LEU A 132 0.72 -15.38 -1.69
CA LEU A 132 1.91 -14.54 -1.67
C LEU A 132 2.64 -14.71 -0.33
N PRO A 133 3.99 -14.72 -0.32
CA PRO A 133 4.81 -14.95 0.88
C PRO A 133 4.94 -13.68 1.73
N ALA A 134 3.82 -13.06 2.10
CA ALA A 134 3.80 -11.75 2.75
C ALA A 134 3.09 -11.76 4.11
N ARG A 135 3.52 -10.86 5.01
CA ARG A 135 2.85 -10.60 6.29
C ARG A 135 1.98 -9.36 6.20
N LEU A 136 0.93 -9.30 7.01
CA LEU A 136 0.10 -8.11 7.09
C LEU A 136 0.80 -7.00 7.88
N ALA A 137 0.70 -5.78 7.37
CA ALA A 137 1.15 -4.56 8.00
C ALA A 137 -0.02 -3.59 8.13
N GLN A 138 -0.20 -3.03 9.33
CA GLN A 138 -1.22 -2.02 9.58
C GLN A 138 -0.57 -0.84 10.30
N THR A 139 -0.86 0.36 9.81
CA THR A 139 -0.50 1.61 10.46
C THR A 139 -1.70 2.17 11.20
N SER A 140 -1.46 2.82 12.33
CA SER A 140 -2.48 3.52 13.11
C SER A 140 -2.16 5.02 13.19
N PRO A 141 -3.16 5.90 13.40
CA PRO A 141 -2.89 7.30 13.62
C PRO A 141 -2.04 7.49 14.89
N PRO A 142 -1.24 8.56 14.97
CA PRO A 142 -0.52 8.87 16.19
C PRO A 142 -1.51 9.03 17.36
N ARG A 143 -1.13 8.51 18.53
CA ARG A 143 -1.96 8.67 19.74
C ARG A 143 -2.17 10.16 19.97
N LYS A 144 -3.43 10.59 20.12
CA LYS A 144 -3.72 11.96 20.58
C LYS A 144 -2.97 12.17 21.89
N LYS A 145 -2.09 13.18 21.95
CA LYS A 145 -1.54 13.65 23.22
C LYS A 145 -2.75 13.99 24.10
N ARG A 146 -2.92 13.26 25.20
CA ARG A 146 -3.89 13.59 26.23
C ARG A 146 -3.44 14.85 26.96
#